data_AF-A0A3L7VWF1-F1
#
_entry.id   AF-A0A3L7VWF1-F1
#
_cell.length_a   1.000
_cell.length_b   1.000
_cell.length_c   1.000
_cell.angle_alpha   90.00
_cell.angle_beta   90.00
_cell.angle_gamma   90.00
#
_symmetry.space_group_name_H-M   'P 1'
#
loop_
_entity.id
_entity.type
_entity.pdbx_description
1 polymer ?
#
loop_
_entity_poly.entity_id
_entity_poly.type
_entity_poly.pdbx_seq_one_letter_code
_entity_poly.pdbx_strand_id
1 'polypeptide(L)'
;MFGIRRRLATLSHLVRPLALAFLGCAILALGIGYVLTHLYRTLVLPEVFYYLTLQFVPQVWRGVFFLAVGVATLSAGIWTLSDKVVIPLDSQPQTNELLLDYRRTERPPRLAVLSGGPGMLVLASLGRTVETMTCITPVQDPVEYYYRASSLFNFEKVVFVVPTPQPMQVTFVLDNGVRVKPSDRVPHDERYADRYVVDVQLDSAVPLSEVLVTRATIDAITNADAIVLGPGSLFESIIPDLLIPAVREALSASKAKKIYICSIMTEPGLTSGFTVADHIRQIVRYGGFAPDYVLVNAQRVDPEVQRIYAAAHQTPVYLAPEEYEETVVQALDRSTGSNVMVEGAVVVEADLATAVIQLTASLEDPGKSRTVRVLRHDPDKVAAAITSIIRRGR
;
A
#
# COMPACT_ATOMS: atom_id res chain seq x y z
N MET A 1 -22.19 -10.85 19.61
CA MET A 1 -23.03 -9.97 20.46
C MET A 1 -22.24 -8.96 21.33
N PHE A 2 -20.91 -9.07 21.47
CA PHE A 2 -20.08 -8.14 22.26
C PHE A 2 -19.73 -6.80 21.56
N GLY A 3 -19.69 -6.76 20.21
CA GLY A 3 -19.35 -5.54 19.47
C GLY A 3 -20.42 -4.43 19.49
N ILE A 4 -21.70 -4.80 19.56
CA ILE A 4 -22.83 -3.85 19.57
C ILE A 4 -22.88 -3.06 20.89
N ARG A 5 -22.64 -3.74 22.03
CA ARG A 5 -22.59 -3.08 23.35
C ARG A 5 -21.46 -2.05 23.45
N ARG A 6 -20.30 -2.31 22.82
CA ARG A 6 -19.17 -1.38 22.81
C ARG A 6 -19.43 -0.15 21.94
N ARG A 7 -20.08 -0.31 20.78
CA ARG A 7 -20.52 0.80 19.91
C ARG A 7 -21.63 1.65 20.53
N LEU A 8 -22.53 1.04 21.30
CA LEU A 8 -23.57 1.75 22.06
C LEU A 8 -22.98 2.55 23.24
N ALA A 9 -21.93 2.04 23.88
CA ALA A 9 -21.28 2.74 24.99
C ALA A 9 -20.65 4.08 24.57
N THR A 10 -20.04 4.15 23.37
CA THR A 10 -19.49 5.39 22.81
C THR A 10 -20.55 6.43 22.43
N LEU A 11 -21.77 6.00 22.10
CA LEU A 11 -22.89 6.89 21.78
C LEU A 11 -23.58 7.46 23.03
N SER A 12 -23.34 6.91 24.22
CA SER A 12 -24.00 7.31 25.47
C SER A 12 -23.77 8.79 25.83
N HIS A 13 -22.64 9.37 25.43
CA HIS A 13 -22.32 10.78 25.64
C HIS A 13 -23.17 11.73 24.78
N LEU A 14 -23.71 11.26 23.65
CA LEU A 14 -24.58 12.06 22.77
C LEU A 14 -26.06 11.98 23.17
N VAL A 15 -26.45 11.00 23.98
CA VAL A 15 -27.86 10.79 24.38
C VAL A 15 -28.40 11.98 25.17
N ARG A 16 -27.62 12.52 26.10
CA ARG A 16 -28.04 13.66 26.95
C ARG A 16 -28.26 14.96 26.16
N PRO A 17 -27.31 15.47 25.34
CA PRO A 17 -27.54 16.68 24.57
C PRO A 17 -28.63 16.51 23.51
N LEU A 18 -28.75 15.32 22.89
CA LEU A 18 -29.80 15.04 21.92
C LEU A 18 -31.19 15.01 22.57
N ALA A 19 -31.32 14.41 23.76
CA ALA A 19 -32.57 14.43 24.52
C ALA A 19 -32.97 15.85 24.93
N LEU A 20 -31.99 16.69 25.30
CA LEU A 20 -32.22 18.08 25.67
C LEU A 20 -32.65 18.93 24.46
N ALA A 21 -32.02 18.72 23.30
CA ALA A 21 -32.43 19.34 22.04
C ALA A 21 -33.85 18.89 21.62
N PHE A 22 -34.15 17.60 21.72
CA PHE A 22 -35.49 17.07 21.43
C PHE A 22 -36.56 17.68 22.35
N LEU A 23 -36.28 17.74 23.66
CA LEU A 23 -37.17 18.37 24.63
C LEU A 23 -37.39 19.86 24.32
N GLY A 24 -36.33 20.58 23.94
CA GLY A 24 -36.41 21.98 23.52
C GLY A 24 -37.30 22.18 22.28
N CYS A 25 -37.12 21.35 21.25
CA CYS A 25 -37.96 21.38 20.06
C CYS A 25 -39.43 21.05 20.37
N ALA A 26 -39.70 20.10 21.26
CA ALA A 26 -41.05 19.75 21.67
C ALA A 26 -41.74 20.91 22.40
N ILE A 27 -41.05 21.57 23.33
CA ILE A 27 -41.58 22.74 24.06
C ILE A 27 -41.85 23.90 23.10
N LEU A 28 -40.93 24.18 22.17
CA LEU A 28 -41.11 25.22 21.15
C LEU A 28 -42.31 24.93 20.23
N ALA A 29 -42.43 23.70 19.74
CA ALA A 29 -43.55 23.29 18.89
C ALA A 29 -44.90 23.45 19.62
N LEU A 30 -44.94 23.10 20.90
CA LEU A 30 -46.13 23.23 21.74
C LEU A 30 -46.48 24.70 21.98
N GLY A 31 -45.50 25.55 22.28
CA GLY A 31 -45.68 27.00 22.42
C GLY A 31 -46.18 27.67 21.14
N ILE A 32 -45.58 27.37 19.99
CA ILE A 32 -46.04 27.85 18.67
C ILE A 32 -47.47 27.40 18.40
N GLY A 33 -47.80 26.14 18.73
CA GLY A 33 -49.16 25.61 18.59
C GLY A 33 -50.20 26.41 19.39
N TYR A 34 -49.90 26.79 20.63
CA TYR A 34 -50.79 27.62 21.45
C TYR A 34 -50.94 29.03 20.88
N VAL A 35 -49.84 29.68 20.47
CA VAL A 35 -49.86 31.03 19.88
C VAL A 35 -50.69 31.04 18.60
N LEU A 36 -50.46 30.08 17.70
CA LEU A 36 -51.22 29.96 16.45
C LEU A 36 -52.72 29.69 16.72
N THR A 37 -53.03 28.83 17.70
CA THR A 37 -54.43 28.55 18.06
C THR A 37 -55.13 29.78 18.64
N HIS A 38 -54.42 30.58 19.44
CA HIS A 38 -54.94 31.84 19.97
C HIS A 38 -55.19 32.85 18.84
N LEU A 39 -54.18 33.07 17.97
CA LEU A 39 -54.24 33.98 16.83
C LEU A 39 -55.41 33.64 15.90
N TYR A 40 -55.62 32.35 15.63
CA TYR A 40 -56.70 31.85 14.79
C TYR A 40 -58.10 32.08 15.40
N ARG A 41 -58.21 32.12 16.73
CA ARG A 41 -59.48 32.36 17.42
C ARG A 41 -59.81 33.84 17.59
N THR A 42 -58.80 34.71 17.59
CA THR A 42 -58.98 36.15 17.86
C THR A 42 -58.98 37.00 16.59
N LEU A 43 -58.32 36.56 15.52
CA LEU A 43 -58.22 37.32 14.27
C LEU A 43 -58.94 36.60 13.13
N VAL A 44 -59.68 37.37 12.32
CA VAL A 44 -60.27 36.86 11.07
C VAL A 44 -59.16 36.78 10.03
N LEU A 45 -58.65 35.57 9.80
CA LEU A 45 -57.57 35.31 8.85
C LEU A 45 -58.10 35.18 7.41
N PRO A 46 -57.30 35.56 6.39
CA PRO A 46 -57.66 35.39 4.98
C PRO A 46 -57.92 33.91 4.59
N GLU A 47 -58.75 33.70 3.57
CA GLU A 47 -59.18 32.35 3.11
C GLU A 47 -58.02 31.42 2.71
N VAL A 48 -56.85 31.96 2.36
CA VAL A 48 -55.65 31.18 2.02
C VAL A 48 -55.24 30.23 3.17
N PHE A 49 -55.47 30.62 4.42
CA PHE A 49 -55.12 29.80 5.59
C PHE A 49 -56.02 28.56 5.74
N TYR A 50 -57.22 28.55 5.17
CA TYR A 50 -58.12 27.40 5.17
C TYR A 50 -57.49 26.20 4.44
N TYR A 51 -56.89 26.46 3.27
CA TYR A 51 -56.22 25.45 2.46
C TYR A 51 -54.85 25.07 3.04
N LEU A 52 -54.06 26.05 3.49
CA LEU A 52 -52.72 25.81 4.05
C LEU A 52 -52.76 24.94 5.32
N THR A 53 -53.81 25.10 6.13
CA THR A 53 -53.99 24.33 7.38
C THR A 53 -54.94 23.13 7.21
N LEU A 54 -55.25 22.73 5.97
CA LEU A 54 -56.03 21.54 5.62
C LEU A 54 -57.38 21.45 6.37
N GLN A 55 -58.11 22.54 6.50
CA GLN A 55 -59.31 22.59 7.35
C GLN A 55 -60.52 21.83 6.80
N PHE A 56 -60.53 21.55 5.50
CA PHE A 56 -61.52 20.68 4.88
C PHE A 56 -61.40 19.21 5.34
N VAL A 57 -60.30 18.86 6.01
CA VAL A 57 -60.04 17.52 6.55
C VAL A 57 -60.45 17.47 8.03
N PRO A 58 -61.16 16.42 8.49
CA PRO A 58 -61.52 16.29 9.90
C PRO A 58 -60.29 16.40 10.82
N GLN A 59 -60.48 17.00 11.99
CA GLN A 59 -59.39 17.38 12.92
C GLN A 59 -58.43 16.23 13.25
N VAL A 60 -58.96 15.01 13.42
CA VAL A 60 -58.17 13.80 13.73
C VAL A 60 -57.25 13.43 12.56
N TRP A 61 -57.80 13.41 11.33
CA TRP A 61 -57.06 13.05 10.12
C TRP A 61 -55.98 14.06 9.76
N ARG A 62 -56.22 15.35 10.02
CA ARG A 62 -55.20 16.38 9.87
C ARG A 62 -54.01 16.15 10.81
N GLY A 63 -54.27 15.80 12.07
CA GLY A 63 -53.22 15.49 13.04
C GLY A 63 -52.40 14.28 12.63
N VAL A 64 -53.06 13.21 12.17
CA VAL A 64 -52.40 11.99 11.64
C VAL A 64 -51.53 12.32 10.42
N PHE A 65 -52.01 13.15 9.50
CA PHE A 65 -51.27 13.57 8.32
C PHE A 65 -49.96 14.30 8.68
N PHE A 66 -50.02 15.32 9.53
CA PHE A 66 -48.82 16.06 9.95
C PHE A 66 -47.84 15.19 10.74
N LEU A 67 -48.35 14.27 11.56
CA LEU A 67 -47.52 13.31 12.29
C LEU A 67 -46.78 12.36 11.33
N ALA A 68 -47.48 11.83 10.33
CA ALA A 68 -46.91 10.92 9.34
C ALA A 68 -45.82 11.63 8.50
N VAL A 69 -46.10 12.86 8.03
CA VAL A 69 -45.11 13.67 7.30
C VAL A 69 -43.89 13.96 8.18
N GLY A 70 -44.10 14.33 9.45
CA GLY A 70 -43.00 14.56 10.40
C GLY A 70 -42.10 13.35 10.59
N VAL A 71 -42.69 12.16 10.80
CA VAL A 71 -41.95 10.90 10.94
C VAL A 71 -41.18 10.54 9.67
N ALA A 72 -41.79 10.71 8.49
CA ALA A 72 -41.12 10.46 7.21
C ALA A 72 -39.92 11.38 7.01
N THR A 73 -40.07 12.68 7.30
CA THR A 73 -39.00 13.68 7.14
C THR A 73 -37.84 13.41 8.11
N LEU A 74 -38.14 13.06 9.36
CA LEU A 74 -37.14 12.72 10.37
C LEU A 74 -36.39 11.42 10.01
N SER A 75 -37.11 10.42 9.50
CA SER A 75 -36.50 9.16 9.05
C SER A 75 -35.55 9.38 7.87
N ALA A 76 -35.94 10.22 6.91
CA ALA A 76 -35.07 10.60 5.78
C ALA A 76 -33.83 11.39 6.24
N GLY A 77 -33.98 12.29 7.22
CA GLY A 77 -32.86 13.02 7.81
C GLY A 77 -31.85 12.10 8.52
N ILE A 78 -32.34 11.11 9.28
CA ILE A 78 -31.47 10.12 9.92
C ILE A 78 -30.75 9.26 8.88
N TRP A 79 -31.48 8.80 7.85
CA TRP A 79 -30.91 7.93 6.83
C TRP A 79 -29.80 8.62 6.03
N THR A 80 -30.00 9.89 5.67
CA THR A 80 -28.99 10.70 4.95
C THR A 80 -27.76 11.04 5.79
N LEU A 81 -27.89 11.11 7.11
CA LEU A 81 -26.76 11.29 8.04
C LEU A 81 -25.96 10.00 8.25
N SER A 82 -26.61 8.83 8.22
CA SER A 82 -25.95 7.54 8.45
C SER A 82 -24.88 7.21 7.41
N ASP A 83 -25.03 7.66 6.17
CA ASP A 83 -24.02 7.43 5.11
C ASP A 83 -22.83 8.40 5.16
N LYS A 84 -22.95 9.53 5.88
CA LYS A 84 -21.94 10.60 5.86
C LYS A 84 -21.11 10.73 7.14
N VAL A 85 -21.49 10.04 8.21
CA VAL A 85 -20.77 10.06 9.49
C VAL A 85 -19.88 8.83 9.60
N VAL A 86 -18.82 8.80 8.79
CA VAL A 86 -17.63 7.98 9.06
C VAL A 86 -16.55 8.94 9.54
N ILE A 87 -16.48 9.14 10.85
CA ILE A 87 -15.33 9.81 11.46
C ILE A 87 -14.24 8.74 11.61
N PRO A 88 -13.13 8.80 10.85
CA PRO A 88 -11.96 8.00 11.18
C PRO A 88 -11.40 8.54 12.50
N LEU A 89 -11.51 7.74 13.56
CA LEU A 89 -10.80 7.97 14.80
C LEU A 89 -9.33 7.63 14.55
N ASP A 90 -8.56 8.61 14.08
CA ASP A 90 -7.11 8.57 14.18
C ASP A 90 -6.75 8.73 15.66
N SER A 91 -6.37 7.62 16.27
CA SER A 91 -5.85 7.58 17.63
C SER A 91 -4.33 7.60 17.56
N GLN A 92 -3.76 8.80 17.54
CA GLN A 92 -2.35 9.02 17.86
C GLN A 92 -2.28 9.62 19.26
N PRO A 93 -1.82 8.87 20.28
CA PRO A 93 -1.40 9.47 21.54
C PRO A 93 0.07 9.90 21.45
N GLN A 94 0.40 10.94 22.22
CA GLN A 94 1.74 11.40 22.60
C GLN A 94 2.35 12.56 21.79
N THR A 95 1.83 13.78 21.97
CA THR A 95 2.65 14.93 22.41
C THR A 95 1.72 15.98 23.04
N ASN A 96 2.13 16.62 24.13
CA ASN A 96 1.36 17.66 24.86
C ASN A 96 1.28 19.02 24.13
N GLU A 97 1.40 19.03 22.80
CA GLU A 97 1.26 20.24 21.99
C GLU A 97 0.14 20.02 20.96
N LEU A 98 -0.97 20.75 21.15
CA LEU A 98 -2.02 20.84 20.15
C LEU A 98 -1.55 21.81 19.05
N LEU A 99 -0.63 21.37 18.21
CA LEU A 99 -0.26 22.06 16.99
C LEU A 99 -1.38 21.84 15.96
N LEU A 100 -2.26 22.85 15.84
CA LEU A 100 -3.22 22.97 14.76
C LEU A 100 -2.48 23.38 13.48
N ASP A 101 -1.74 22.43 12.93
CA ASP A 101 -1.05 22.60 11.65
C ASP A 101 -2.10 22.52 10.54
N TYR A 102 -2.52 23.68 10.01
CA TYR A 102 -3.30 23.75 8.77
C TYR A 102 -2.35 23.41 7.61
N ARG A 103 -2.00 22.13 7.48
CA ARG A 103 -1.33 21.64 6.28
C ARG A 103 -2.33 21.71 5.15
N ARG A 104 -2.03 22.55 4.17
CA ARG A 104 -2.57 22.49 2.81
C ARG A 104 -2.73 21.01 2.47
N THR A 105 -3.94 20.56 2.17
CA THR A 105 -4.26 19.15 1.90
C THR A 105 -3.34 18.67 0.78
N GLU A 106 -2.20 18.09 1.13
CA GLU A 106 -1.25 17.60 0.15
C GLU A 106 -1.92 16.44 -0.55
N ARG A 107 -2.04 16.53 -1.87
CA ARG A 107 -2.57 15.41 -2.63
C ARG A 107 -1.73 14.16 -2.31
N PRO A 108 -2.38 13.01 -2.10
CA PRO A 108 -1.66 11.77 -1.86
C PRO A 108 -0.75 11.46 -3.06
N PRO A 109 0.39 10.79 -2.86
CA PRO A 109 1.38 10.60 -3.93
C PRO A 109 0.89 9.60 -4.98
N ARG A 110 1.43 9.71 -6.20
CA ARG A 110 1.31 8.70 -7.27
C ARG A 110 2.53 7.80 -7.24
N LEU A 111 2.30 6.49 -7.20
CA LEU A 111 3.37 5.50 -7.16
C LEU A 111 3.41 4.69 -8.46
N ALA A 112 4.61 4.48 -8.98
CA ALA A 112 4.90 3.39 -9.92
C ALA A 112 5.67 2.30 -9.17
N VAL A 113 5.28 1.04 -9.34
CA VAL A 113 5.87 -0.09 -8.62
C VAL A 113 6.33 -1.13 -9.64
N LEU A 114 7.61 -1.50 -9.59
CA LEU A 114 8.17 -2.63 -10.35
C LEU A 114 8.52 -3.72 -9.33
N SER A 115 7.78 -4.82 -9.32
CA SER A 115 7.90 -5.83 -8.27
C SER A 115 7.49 -7.22 -8.75
N GLY A 116 7.98 -8.27 -8.08
CA GLY A 116 7.54 -9.65 -8.28
C GLY A 116 6.16 -9.92 -7.66
N GLY A 117 5.55 -11.06 -8.01
CA GLY A 117 4.16 -11.37 -7.66
C GLY A 117 3.86 -11.29 -6.17
N PRO A 118 4.53 -12.09 -5.32
CA PRO A 118 4.34 -12.03 -3.87
C PRO A 118 4.75 -10.68 -3.27
N GLY A 119 5.76 -10.03 -3.81
CA GLY A 119 6.26 -8.76 -3.28
C GLY A 119 5.29 -7.60 -3.51
N MET A 120 4.53 -7.63 -4.59
CA MET A 120 3.53 -6.60 -4.83
C MET A 120 2.31 -6.76 -3.93
N LEU A 121 1.98 -7.98 -3.49
CA LEU A 121 0.98 -8.20 -2.44
C LEU A 121 1.40 -7.56 -1.11
N VAL A 122 2.70 -7.49 -0.83
CA VAL A 122 3.23 -6.76 0.33
C VAL A 122 2.92 -5.27 0.19
N LEU A 123 2.96 -4.73 -1.02
CA LEU A 123 2.70 -3.32 -1.28
C LEU A 123 1.19 -2.97 -1.39
N ALA A 124 0.30 -3.96 -1.29
CA ALA A 124 -1.16 -3.77 -1.35
C ALA A 124 -1.66 -2.65 -0.42
N SER A 125 -1.14 -2.63 0.80
CA SER A 125 -1.53 -1.70 1.87
C SER A 125 -1.33 -0.23 1.47
N LEU A 126 -0.33 0.07 0.62
CA LEU A 126 -0.08 1.41 0.10
C LEU A 126 -1.25 1.97 -0.70
N GLY A 127 -2.03 1.10 -1.36
CA GLY A 127 -3.22 1.47 -2.12
C GLY A 127 -4.24 2.31 -1.33
N ARG A 128 -4.23 2.23 0.01
CA ARG A 128 -5.10 3.05 0.87
C ARG A 128 -4.66 4.52 1.00
N THR A 129 -3.37 4.78 0.85
CA THR A 129 -2.72 6.06 1.21
C THR A 129 -2.29 6.90 0.02
N VAL A 130 -2.34 6.33 -1.18
CA VAL A 130 -1.88 6.93 -2.44
C VAL A 130 -3.05 7.50 -3.26
N GLU A 131 -2.74 8.36 -4.23
CA GLU A 131 -3.70 8.79 -5.26
C GLU A 131 -3.93 7.66 -6.25
N THR A 132 -2.82 7.11 -6.78
CA THR A 132 -2.79 5.95 -7.67
C THR A 132 -1.52 5.16 -7.40
N MET A 133 -1.62 3.82 -7.47
CA MET A 133 -0.48 2.92 -7.49
C MET A 133 -0.53 2.09 -8.77
N THR A 134 0.40 2.36 -9.68
CA THR A 134 0.51 1.61 -10.92
C THR A 134 1.59 0.55 -10.78
N CYS A 135 1.15 -0.70 -10.76
CA CYS A 135 2.00 -1.86 -10.66
C CYS A 135 2.38 -2.36 -12.06
N ILE A 136 3.65 -2.24 -12.40
CA ILE A 136 4.24 -2.74 -13.63
C ILE A 136 4.68 -4.18 -13.34
N THR A 137 4.10 -5.13 -14.07
CA THR A 137 4.36 -6.56 -13.87
C THR A 137 5.71 -6.96 -14.49
N PRO A 138 6.37 -8.04 -14.01
CA PRO A 138 7.54 -8.57 -14.69
C PRO A 138 7.23 -8.97 -16.14
N VAL A 139 8.19 -8.77 -17.05
CA VAL A 139 8.07 -9.11 -18.48
C VAL A 139 7.87 -10.60 -18.81
N GLN A 140 8.16 -11.52 -17.88
CA GLN A 140 8.21 -12.97 -18.16
C GLN A 140 6.83 -13.63 -18.18
N ASP A 141 6.00 -13.35 -17.17
CA ASP A 141 4.68 -13.97 -17.02
C ASP A 141 3.69 -12.99 -16.39
N PRO A 142 3.09 -12.11 -17.21
CA PRO A 142 2.07 -11.20 -16.70
C PRO A 142 0.79 -11.92 -16.27
N VAL A 143 0.48 -13.12 -16.80
CA VAL A 143 -0.79 -13.82 -16.54
C VAL A 143 -0.80 -14.49 -15.18
N GLU A 144 0.26 -15.26 -14.85
CA GLU A 144 0.42 -15.82 -13.52
C GLU A 144 0.40 -14.70 -12.46
N TYR A 145 0.99 -13.57 -12.81
CA TYR A 145 1.01 -12.39 -11.98
C TYR A 145 -0.38 -11.84 -11.68
N TYR A 146 -1.23 -11.67 -12.72
CA TYR A 146 -2.62 -11.25 -12.53
C TYR A 146 -3.40 -12.17 -11.58
N TYR A 147 -3.18 -13.49 -11.67
CA TYR A 147 -3.84 -14.46 -10.80
C TYR A 147 -3.42 -14.29 -9.33
N ARG A 148 -2.10 -14.18 -9.09
CA ARG A 148 -1.55 -13.96 -7.73
C ARG A 148 -1.94 -12.58 -7.17
N ALA A 149 -2.03 -11.59 -8.03
CA ALA A 149 -2.42 -10.22 -7.72
C ALA A 149 -3.94 -10.03 -7.55
N SER A 150 -4.76 -11.07 -7.74
CA SER A 150 -6.23 -10.94 -7.73
C SER A 150 -6.79 -10.29 -6.47
N SER A 151 -6.17 -10.52 -5.31
CA SER A 151 -6.54 -9.88 -4.04
C SER A 151 -6.38 -8.35 -4.04
N LEU A 152 -5.53 -7.81 -4.92
CA LEU A 152 -5.30 -6.37 -5.07
C LEU A 152 -6.40 -5.67 -5.87
N PHE A 153 -7.21 -6.39 -6.65
CA PHE A 153 -8.35 -5.79 -7.36
C PHE A 153 -9.40 -5.21 -6.41
N ASN A 154 -9.32 -5.53 -5.11
CA ASN A 154 -10.14 -4.89 -4.09
C ASN A 154 -9.69 -3.46 -3.74
N PHE A 155 -8.55 -2.99 -4.24
CA PHE A 155 -8.08 -1.62 -4.05
C PHE A 155 -8.35 -0.80 -5.31
N GLU A 156 -9.38 0.05 -5.26
CA GLU A 156 -9.82 0.88 -6.40
C GLU A 156 -8.71 1.75 -7.02
N LYS A 157 -7.67 2.09 -6.25
CA LYS A 157 -6.58 2.96 -6.66
C LYS A 157 -5.35 2.22 -7.21
N VAL A 158 -5.41 0.89 -7.26
CA VAL A 158 -4.31 0.03 -7.72
C VAL A 158 -4.58 -0.42 -9.15
N VAL A 159 -3.65 -0.14 -10.05
CA VAL A 159 -3.76 -0.45 -11.48
C VAL A 159 -2.61 -1.35 -11.89
N PHE A 160 -2.90 -2.41 -12.63
CA PHE A 160 -1.89 -3.32 -13.16
C PHE A 160 -1.62 -3.04 -14.62
N VAL A 161 -0.35 -2.96 -14.98
CA VAL A 161 0.09 -2.70 -16.34
C VAL A 161 1.17 -3.71 -16.71
N VAL A 162 1.00 -4.30 -17.89
CA VAL A 162 2.03 -5.16 -18.49
C VAL A 162 3.03 -4.29 -19.26
N PRO A 163 4.35 -4.45 -19.05
CA PRO A 163 5.36 -3.60 -19.70
C PRO A 163 5.40 -3.82 -21.21
N THR A 164 5.26 -5.07 -21.65
CA THR A 164 5.31 -5.47 -23.07
C THR A 164 4.04 -6.25 -23.45
N PRO A 165 3.57 -6.16 -24.70
CA PRO A 165 2.42 -6.96 -25.17
C PRO A 165 2.71 -8.46 -25.27
N GLN A 166 3.97 -8.83 -25.48
CA GLN A 166 4.41 -10.22 -25.54
C GLN A 166 5.36 -10.52 -24.37
N PRO A 167 5.15 -11.63 -23.65
CA PRO A 167 6.05 -12.03 -22.58
C PRO A 167 7.42 -12.42 -23.13
N MET A 168 8.46 -12.14 -22.36
CA MET A 168 9.85 -12.39 -22.74
C MET A 168 10.53 -13.26 -21.68
N GLN A 169 11.15 -14.35 -22.11
CA GLN A 169 11.86 -15.24 -21.19
C GLN A 169 13.16 -14.60 -20.74
N VAL A 170 13.55 -14.84 -19.49
CA VAL A 170 14.83 -14.40 -18.95
C VAL A 170 15.80 -15.57 -18.88
N THR A 171 17.05 -15.32 -19.25
CA THR A 171 18.16 -16.27 -19.11
C THR A 171 19.26 -15.62 -18.27
N PHE A 172 19.73 -16.36 -17.26
CA PHE A 172 20.83 -15.95 -16.40
C PHE A 172 22.12 -16.63 -16.82
N VAL A 173 23.23 -15.91 -16.76
CA VAL A 173 24.58 -16.46 -16.84
C VAL A 173 25.17 -16.43 -15.44
N LEU A 174 25.55 -17.59 -14.92
CA LEU A 174 26.20 -17.73 -13.62
C LEU A 174 27.71 -17.49 -13.72
N ASP A 175 28.36 -17.28 -12.57
CA ASP A 175 29.81 -17.11 -12.40
C ASP A 175 30.66 -18.21 -13.09
N ASN A 176 30.14 -19.43 -13.20
CA ASN A 176 30.79 -20.55 -13.89
C ASN A 176 30.51 -20.60 -15.41
N GLY A 177 29.81 -19.61 -15.96
CA GLY A 177 29.43 -19.52 -17.37
C GLY A 177 28.20 -20.34 -17.76
N VAL A 178 27.58 -21.09 -16.83
CA VAL A 178 26.36 -21.86 -17.11
C VAL A 178 25.19 -20.92 -17.32
N ARG A 179 24.36 -21.23 -18.33
CA ARG A 179 23.11 -20.53 -18.60
C ARG A 179 21.93 -21.26 -17.98
N VAL A 180 21.09 -20.53 -17.26
CA VAL A 180 19.96 -21.09 -16.52
C VAL A 180 18.73 -20.21 -16.71
N LYS A 181 17.55 -20.82 -16.83
CA LYS A 181 16.25 -20.12 -16.86
C LYS A 181 15.55 -20.26 -15.50
N PRO A 182 14.63 -19.33 -15.13
CA PRO A 182 13.86 -19.45 -13.90
C PRO A 182 13.10 -20.78 -13.80
N SER A 183 12.51 -21.24 -14.91
CA SER A 183 11.78 -22.51 -15.00
C SER A 183 12.64 -23.75 -14.74
N ASP A 184 13.94 -23.65 -15.00
CA ASP A 184 14.87 -24.78 -14.94
C ASP A 184 15.51 -24.89 -13.54
N ARG A 185 15.33 -23.88 -12.68
CA ARG A 185 15.79 -23.92 -11.29
C ARG A 185 14.76 -24.63 -10.43
N VAL A 186 15.20 -25.73 -9.84
CA VAL A 186 14.56 -26.26 -8.64
C VAL A 186 15.06 -25.40 -7.46
N PRO A 187 14.17 -24.76 -6.69
CA PRO A 187 14.58 -24.08 -5.47
C PRO A 187 15.40 -25.04 -4.59
N HIS A 188 16.53 -24.56 -4.07
CA HIS A 188 17.45 -25.34 -3.19
C HIS A 188 18.29 -26.44 -3.87
N ASP A 189 18.49 -26.38 -5.19
CA ASP A 189 19.48 -27.24 -5.84
C ASP A 189 20.91 -26.83 -5.40
N GLU A 190 21.60 -27.72 -4.67
CA GLU A 190 22.94 -27.52 -4.13
C GLU A 190 23.98 -27.17 -5.21
N ARG A 191 23.75 -27.58 -6.47
CA ARG A 191 24.68 -27.27 -7.58
C ARG A 191 24.81 -25.78 -7.85
N TYR A 192 23.77 -25.02 -7.53
CA TYR A 192 23.71 -23.58 -7.73
C TYR A 192 23.84 -22.79 -6.43
N ALA A 193 23.82 -23.45 -5.26
CA ALA A 193 23.75 -22.79 -3.96
C ALA A 193 24.82 -21.71 -3.72
N ASP A 194 26.07 -21.98 -4.11
CA ASP A 194 27.20 -21.07 -3.93
C ASP A 194 27.46 -20.18 -5.17
N ARG A 195 26.56 -20.22 -6.15
CA ARG A 195 26.70 -19.50 -7.43
C ARG A 195 25.95 -18.17 -7.38
N TYR A 196 26.33 -17.25 -8.25
CA TYR A 196 25.65 -15.97 -8.40
C TYR A 196 25.60 -15.57 -9.88
N VAL A 197 24.67 -14.67 -10.19
CA VAL A 197 24.47 -14.19 -11.56
C VAL A 197 25.51 -13.14 -11.91
N VAL A 198 26.17 -13.33 -13.06
CA VAL A 198 27.11 -12.38 -13.66
C VAL A 198 26.53 -11.66 -14.87
N ASP A 199 25.55 -12.26 -15.55
CA ASP A 199 24.83 -11.60 -16.64
C ASP A 199 23.36 -12.04 -16.74
N VAL A 200 22.51 -11.16 -17.27
CA VAL A 200 21.09 -11.40 -17.49
C VAL A 200 20.69 -10.98 -18.88
N GLN A 201 19.94 -11.83 -19.56
CA GLN A 201 19.52 -11.62 -20.94
C GLN A 201 18.03 -11.89 -21.07
N LEU A 202 17.37 -11.16 -21.95
CA LEU A 202 16.00 -11.43 -22.35
C LEU A 202 16.00 -12.12 -23.72
N ASP A 203 15.29 -13.24 -23.82
CA ASP A 203 15.05 -13.93 -25.07
C ASP A 203 13.99 -13.13 -25.85
N SER A 204 14.43 -12.42 -26.89
CA SER A 204 13.60 -11.57 -27.75
C SER A 204 13.71 -11.98 -29.21
N ALA A 205 12.59 -11.92 -29.94
CA ALA A 205 12.60 -12.10 -31.40
C ALA A 205 13.17 -10.88 -32.16
N VAL A 206 13.17 -9.70 -31.51
CA VAL A 206 13.66 -8.43 -32.07
C VAL A 206 14.74 -7.84 -31.15
N PRO A 207 15.61 -6.94 -31.64
CA PRO A 207 16.51 -6.19 -30.76
C PRO A 207 15.75 -5.51 -29.62
N LEU A 208 16.31 -5.49 -28.40
CA LEU A 208 15.62 -4.91 -27.22
C LEU A 208 15.25 -3.43 -27.41
N SER A 209 16.00 -2.69 -28.25
CA SER A 209 15.68 -1.31 -28.64
C SER A 209 14.40 -1.16 -29.45
N GLU A 210 13.94 -2.23 -30.09
CA GLU A 210 12.74 -2.26 -30.93
C GLU A 210 11.54 -2.91 -30.23
N VAL A 211 11.73 -3.42 -29.01
CA VAL A 211 10.65 -4.01 -28.21
C VAL A 211 9.61 -2.94 -27.90
N LEU A 212 8.37 -3.22 -28.28
CA LEU A 212 7.25 -2.33 -28.00
C LEU A 212 6.92 -2.34 -26.51
N VAL A 213 7.01 -1.17 -25.88
CA VAL A 213 6.60 -0.95 -24.48
C VAL A 213 5.21 -0.32 -24.46
N THR A 214 4.37 -0.76 -23.54
CA THR A 214 3.02 -0.21 -23.39
C THR A 214 3.09 1.23 -22.91
N ARG A 215 2.26 2.10 -23.52
CA ARG A 215 2.20 3.51 -23.14
C ARG A 215 1.87 3.72 -21.67
N ALA A 216 0.98 2.89 -21.11
CA ALA A 216 0.61 2.94 -19.70
C ALA A 216 1.81 2.73 -18.77
N THR A 217 2.82 1.94 -19.16
CA THR A 217 4.06 1.74 -18.38
C THR A 217 4.89 3.01 -18.35
N ILE A 218 5.12 3.62 -19.52
CA ILE A 218 5.88 4.86 -19.64
C ILE A 218 5.16 6.02 -18.92
N ASP A 219 3.84 6.13 -19.10
CA ASP A 219 3.03 7.15 -18.43
C ASP A 219 3.06 6.98 -16.91
N ALA A 220 3.03 5.75 -16.41
CA ALA A 220 3.15 5.47 -14.96
C ALA A 220 4.48 5.93 -14.39
N ILE A 221 5.60 5.61 -15.06
CA ILE A 221 6.95 6.01 -14.63
C ILE A 221 7.12 7.53 -14.69
N THR A 222 6.61 8.15 -15.75
CA THR A 222 6.76 9.60 -16.02
C THR A 222 5.95 10.45 -15.04
N ASN A 223 4.75 10.00 -14.67
CA ASN A 223 3.83 10.75 -13.81
C ASN A 223 3.92 10.39 -12.31
N ALA A 224 4.80 9.46 -11.94
CA ALA A 224 5.00 9.06 -10.57
C ALA A 224 5.66 10.17 -9.72
N ASP A 225 5.24 10.31 -8.47
CA ASP A 225 5.97 11.08 -7.47
C ASP A 225 7.09 10.22 -6.84
N ALA A 226 6.89 8.90 -6.77
CA ALA A 226 7.89 7.93 -6.36
C ALA A 226 7.77 6.62 -7.15
N ILE A 227 8.92 6.02 -7.44
CA ILE A 227 9.08 4.72 -8.08
C ILE A 227 9.60 3.74 -7.03
N VAL A 228 8.89 2.65 -6.80
CA VAL A 228 9.29 1.59 -5.87
C VAL A 228 9.78 0.39 -6.66
N LEU A 229 10.99 -0.06 -6.39
CA LEU A 229 11.59 -1.27 -6.93
C LEU A 229 11.55 -2.35 -5.85
N GLY A 230 10.87 -3.46 -6.13
CA GLY A 230 10.65 -4.54 -5.17
C GLY A 230 9.50 -4.28 -4.18
N PRO A 231 9.37 -5.11 -3.13
CA PRO A 231 10.26 -6.22 -2.81
C PRO A 231 10.12 -7.35 -3.83
N GLY A 232 11.14 -8.15 -4.03
CA GLY A 232 11.09 -9.27 -4.98
C GLY A 232 12.47 -9.72 -5.41
N SER A 233 12.51 -10.83 -6.14
CA SER A 233 13.79 -11.34 -6.66
C SER A 233 14.42 -10.32 -7.59
N LEU A 234 15.67 -9.95 -7.27
CA LEU A 234 16.39 -8.92 -7.99
C LEU A 234 16.52 -9.27 -9.48
N PHE A 235 16.94 -10.50 -9.77
CA PHE A 235 17.22 -10.97 -11.13
C PHE A 235 16.00 -11.52 -11.86
N GLU A 236 15.01 -12.06 -11.13
CA GLU A 236 13.81 -12.62 -11.77
C GLU A 236 12.68 -11.58 -11.92
N SER A 237 12.58 -10.60 -11.02
CA SER A 237 11.42 -9.70 -10.99
C SER A 237 11.72 -8.24 -11.29
N ILE A 238 12.92 -7.74 -10.99
CA ILE A 238 13.23 -6.30 -11.09
C ILE A 238 14.10 -6.01 -12.30
N ILE A 239 15.29 -6.61 -12.36
CA ILE A 239 16.26 -6.41 -13.46
C ILE A 239 15.69 -6.70 -14.86
N PRO A 240 14.84 -7.72 -15.06
CA PRO A 240 14.26 -8.01 -16.38
C PRO A 240 13.53 -6.81 -16.99
N ASP A 241 12.81 -6.04 -16.19
CA ASP A 241 12.13 -4.83 -16.67
C ASP A 241 13.14 -3.71 -16.99
N LEU A 242 14.25 -3.64 -16.25
CA LEU A 242 15.35 -2.68 -16.48
C LEU A 242 16.17 -2.98 -17.74
N LEU A 243 16.14 -4.22 -18.24
CA LEU A 243 16.82 -4.59 -19.48
C LEU A 243 16.17 -3.98 -20.73
N ILE A 244 14.90 -3.58 -20.64
CA ILE A 244 14.20 -2.92 -21.75
C ILE A 244 14.65 -1.45 -21.83
N PRO A 245 15.31 -1.03 -22.93
CA PRO A 245 15.87 0.32 -23.06
C PRO A 245 14.86 1.44 -22.79
N ALA A 246 13.65 1.35 -23.35
CA ALA A 246 12.63 2.37 -23.16
C ALA A 246 12.14 2.50 -21.69
N VAL A 247 12.05 1.38 -20.96
CA VAL A 247 11.72 1.39 -19.53
C VAL A 247 12.86 2.01 -18.74
N ARG A 248 14.09 1.57 -19.00
CA ARG A 248 15.32 2.08 -18.39
C ARG A 248 15.50 3.59 -18.57
N GLU A 249 15.29 4.07 -19.79
CA GLU A 249 15.38 5.49 -20.13
C GLU A 249 14.32 6.31 -19.40
N ALA A 250 13.08 5.82 -19.35
CA ALA A 250 12.00 6.47 -18.60
C ALA A 250 12.30 6.54 -17.10
N LEU A 251 12.81 5.47 -16.51
CA LEU A 251 13.20 5.42 -15.09
C LEU A 251 14.34 6.40 -14.79
N SER A 252 15.36 6.42 -15.65
CA SER A 252 16.53 7.31 -15.51
C SER A 252 16.16 8.78 -15.67
N ALA A 253 15.28 9.11 -16.62
CA ALA A 253 14.81 10.47 -16.86
C ALA A 253 13.79 10.96 -15.82
N SER A 254 13.13 10.04 -15.10
CA SER A 254 12.10 10.38 -14.12
C SER A 254 12.69 11.15 -12.94
N LYS A 255 11.98 12.21 -12.52
CA LYS A 255 12.29 12.98 -11.30
C LYS A 255 11.67 12.37 -10.04
N ALA A 256 10.90 11.29 -10.18
CA ALA A 256 10.33 10.57 -9.07
C ALA A 256 11.44 10.03 -8.15
N LYS A 257 11.16 9.99 -6.85
CA LYS A 257 12.04 9.35 -5.86
C LYS A 257 12.09 7.85 -6.12
N LYS A 258 13.28 7.29 -6.31
CA LYS A 258 13.50 5.87 -6.60
C LYS A 258 13.84 5.17 -5.30
N ILE A 259 12.96 4.28 -4.86
CA ILE A 259 13.06 3.58 -3.58
C ILE A 259 13.21 2.09 -3.88
N TYR A 260 14.33 1.49 -3.53
CA TYR A 260 14.53 0.05 -3.62
C TYR A 260 14.24 -0.63 -2.29
N ILE A 261 13.44 -1.70 -2.30
CA ILE A 261 13.22 -2.55 -1.12
C ILE A 261 14.10 -3.79 -1.28
N CYS A 262 15.15 -3.85 -0.48
CA CYS A 262 16.11 -4.95 -0.52
C CYS A 262 15.47 -6.26 -0.07
N SER A 263 15.86 -7.36 -0.70
CA SER A 263 15.47 -8.70 -0.26
C SER A 263 15.96 -8.96 1.18
N ILE A 264 15.15 -9.68 1.98
CA ILE A 264 15.52 -10.02 3.37
C ILE A 264 16.56 -11.14 3.42
N MET A 265 16.50 -12.05 2.44
CA MET A 265 17.37 -13.22 2.31
C MET A 265 17.96 -13.25 0.90
N THR A 266 19.16 -13.81 0.77
CA THR A 266 19.76 -14.15 -0.52
C THR A 266 19.00 -15.29 -1.19
N GLU A 267 19.10 -15.36 -2.51
CA GLU A 267 18.50 -16.39 -3.34
C GLU A 267 19.61 -17.31 -3.88
N PRO A 268 19.59 -18.63 -3.57
CA PRO A 268 20.70 -19.52 -3.89
C PRO A 268 20.86 -19.68 -5.40
N GLY A 269 22.03 -19.37 -5.95
CA GLY A 269 22.27 -19.37 -7.40
C GLY A 269 21.92 -18.07 -8.11
N LEU A 270 21.42 -17.05 -7.39
CA LEU A 270 21.15 -15.73 -7.95
C LEU A 270 21.95 -14.65 -7.22
N THR A 271 21.65 -14.48 -5.94
CA THR A 271 22.23 -13.43 -5.08
C THR A 271 23.01 -14.02 -3.91
N SER A 272 23.53 -15.23 -4.06
CA SER A 272 24.35 -15.90 -3.04
C SER A 272 25.55 -15.02 -2.68
N GLY A 273 25.70 -14.71 -1.39
CA GLY A 273 26.76 -13.84 -0.89
C GLY A 273 26.59 -12.35 -1.19
N PHE A 274 25.48 -11.91 -1.80
CA PHE A 274 25.27 -10.49 -2.09
C PHE A 274 25.05 -9.68 -0.82
N THR A 275 25.77 -8.56 -0.73
CA THR A 275 25.55 -7.46 0.22
C THR A 275 24.48 -6.49 -0.29
N VAL A 276 24.15 -5.47 0.50
CA VAL A 276 23.24 -4.39 0.05
C VAL A 276 23.88 -3.61 -1.11
N ALA A 277 25.18 -3.31 -1.03
CA ALA A 277 25.94 -2.68 -2.11
C ALA A 277 25.86 -3.50 -3.40
N ASP A 278 25.97 -4.82 -3.34
CA ASP A 278 25.90 -5.66 -4.54
C ASP A 278 24.54 -5.57 -5.23
N HIS A 279 23.44 -5.51 -4.47
CA HIS A 279 22.12 -5.29 -5.04
C HIS A 279 22.04 -3.93 -5.72
N ILE A 280 22.56 -2.87 -5.09
CA ILE A 280 22.59 -1.51 -5.66
C ILE A 280 23.42 -1.49 -6.95
N ARG A 281 24.61 -2.10 -6.94
CA ARG A 281 25.50 -2.19 -8.12
C ARG A 281 24.82 -2.87 -9.30
N GLN A 282 24.02 -3.91 -9.08
CA GLN A 282 23.27 -4.52 -10.20
C GLN A 282 22.17 -3.59 -10.72
N ILE A 283 21.45 -2.88 -9.85
CA ILE A 283 20.46 -1.88 -10.29
C ILE A 283 21.15 -0.77 -11.09
N VAL A 284 22.30 -0.28 -10.64
CA VAL A 284 23.11 0.72 -11.38
C VAL A 284 23.57 0.16 -12.72
N ARG A 285 24.08 -1.07 -12.75
CA ARG A 285 24.59 -1.73 -13.96
C ARG A 285 23.50 -1.90 -15.03
N TYR A 286 22.33 -2.40 -14.64
CA TYR A 286 21.26 -2.74 -15.59
C TYR A 286 20.31 -1.56 -15.83
N GLY A 287 20.01 -0.80 -14.78
CA GLY A 287 19.10 0.36 -14.82
C GLY A 287 19.76 1.67 -15.24
N GLY A 288 21.08 1.82 -15.10
CA GLY A 288 21.78 3.07 -15.41
C GLY A 288 21.54 4.20 -14.41
N PHE A 289 20.96 3.89 -13.24
CA PHE A 289 20.72 4.85 -12.15
C PHE A 289 20.92 4.17 -10.79
N ALA A 290 21.31 4.95 -9.79
CA ALA A 290 21.26 4.52 -8.39
C ALA A 290 19.87 4.82 -7.80
N PRO A 291 19.30 3.92 -6.97
CA PRO A 291 18.15 4.27 -6.14
C PRO A 291 18.49 5.46 -5.24
N ASP A 292 17.53 6.37 -5.03
CA ASP A 292 17.71 7.47 -4.08
C ASP A 292 17.72 6.93 -2.64
N TYR A 293 16.86 5.94 -2.37
CA TYR A 293 16.73 5.29 -1.07
C TYR A 293 16.71 3.77 -1.21
N VAL A 294 17.30 3.09 -0.23
CA VAL A 294 17.26 1.62 -0.11
C VAL A 294 16.73 1.26 1.27
N LEU A 295 15.63 0.50 1.30
CA LEU A 295 15.04 -0.03 2.53
C LEU A 295 15.64 -1.40 2.83
N VAL A 296 16.25 -1.54 4.00
CA VAL A 296 16.86 -2.79 4.49
C VAL A 296 16.23 -3.19 5.81
N ASN A 297 15.96 -4.49 5.98
CA ASN A 297 15.42 -4.99 7.23
C ASN A 297 16.50 -5.00 8.33
N ALA A 298 16.29 -4.20 9.37
CA ALA A 298 17.20 -4.06 10.51
C ALA A 298 17.07 -5.20 11.53
N GLN A 299 15.87 -5.81 11.62
CA GLN A 299 15.60 -6.80 12.65
C GLN A 299 16.38 -8.08 12.39
N ARG A 300 17.16 -8.50 13.40
CA ARG A 300 17.88 -9.77 13.35
C ARG A 300 16.89 -10.91 13.27
N VAL A 301 17.10 -11.78 12.30
CA VAL A 301 16.30 -12.99 12.11
C VAL A 301 16.54 -13.94 13.29
N ASP A 302 15.44 -14.48 13.83
CA ASP A 302 15.46 -15.49 14.88
C ASP A 302 16.40 -16.66 14.52
N PRO A 303 17.32 -17.10 15.41
CA PRO A 303 18.28 -18.16 15.12
C PRO A 303 17.66 -19.49 14.66
N GLU A 304 16.43 -19.80 15.06
CA GLU A 304 15.70 -20.98 14.58
C GLU A 304 15.28 -20.81 13.12
N VAL A 305 14.71 -19.66 12.77
CA VAL A 305 14.34 -19.34 11.39
C VAL A 305 15.59 -19.29 10.52
N GLN A 306 16.66 -18.66 11.00
CA GLN A 306 17.93 -18.60 10.28
C GLN A 306 18.48 -20.00 9.95
N ARG A 307 18.35 -20.98 10.86
CA ARG A 307 18.77 -22.37 10.58
C ARG A 307 17.96 -23.02 9.47
N ILE A 308 16.65 -22.76 9.39
CA ILE A 308 15.79 -23.27 8.30
C ILE A 308 16.25 -22.69 6.95
N TYR A 309 16.50 -21.38 6.90
CA TYR A 309 16.98 -20.71 5.70
C TYR A 309 18.41 -21.12 5.31
N ALA A 310 19.30 -21.31 6.29
CA ALA A 310 20.66 -21.77 6.05
C ALA A 310 20.71 -23.19 5.47
N ALA A 311 19.82 -24.10 5.91
CA ALA A 311 19.66 -25.43 5.31
C ALA A 311 19.19 -25.37 3.84
N ALA A 312 18.64 -24.23 3.43
CA ALA A 312 18.21 -23.91 2.08
C ALA A 312 19.26 -23.08 1.30
N HIS A 313 20.47 -22.91 1.85
CA HIS A 313 21.57 -22.07 1.33
C HIS A 313 21.21 -20.58 1.20
N GLN A 314 20.34 -20.09 2.08
CA GLN A 314 19.93 -18.68 2.13
C GLN A 314 20.52 -18.01 3.36
N THR A 315 21.06 -16.82 3.16
CA THR A 315 21.64 -15.99 4.22
C THR A 315 20.89 -14.66 4.30
N PRO A 316 20.67 -14.11 5.51
CA PRO A 316 20.08 -12.78 5.63
C PRO A 316 20.93 -11.72 4.95
N VAL A 317 20.29 -10.77 4.26
CA VAL A 317 20.95 -9.60 3.68
C VAL A 317 20.91 -8.48 4.71
N TYR A 318 22.08 -8.07 5.17
CA TYR A 318 22.28 -6.95 6.08
C TYR A 318 23.31 -6.00 5.49
N LEU A 319 23.37 -4.78 6.03
CA LEU A 319 24.52 -3.92 5.82
C LEU A 319 25.80 -4.59 6.37
N ALA A 320 26.81 -4.69 5.53
CA ALA A 320 28.14 -5.18 5.89
C ALA A 320 28.90 -4.11 6.70
N PRO A 321 29.80 -4.49 7.63
CA PRO A 321 30.57 -3.54 8.43
C PRO A 321 31.29 -2.47 7.59
N GLU A 322 31.82 -2.86 6.43
CA GLU A 322 32.55 -1.98 5.52
C GLU A 322 31.64 -0.90 4.91
N GLU A 323 30.35 -1.20 4.70
CA GLU A 323 29.36 -0.27 4.17
C GLU A 323 29.01 0.84 5.19
N TYR A 324 29.18 0.58 6.50
CA TYR A 324 29.05 1.62 7.52
C TYR A 324 30.24 2.59 7.52
N GLU A 325 31.43 2.14 7.12
CA GLU A 325 32.65 2.95 7.13
C GLU A 325 32.66 3.99 5.99
N GLU A 326 32.05 3.67 4.83
CA GLU A 326 31.83 4.63 3.74
C GLU A 326 31.04 5.88 4.18
N THR A 327 30.22 5.76 5.23
CA THR A 327 29.34 6.83 5.73
C THR A 327 30.04 7.82 6.67
N VAL A 328 31.10 7.41 7.37
CA VAL A 328 31.75 8.25 8.41
C VAL A 328 32.40 9.51 7.81
N VAL A 329 32.67 9.52 6.50
CA VAL A 329 33.29 10.67 5.82
C VAL A 329 32.30 11.83 5.59
N GLN A 330 30.98 11.62 5.65
CA GLN A 330 30.00 12.64 5.22
C GLN A 330 28.97 13.12 6.27
N ALA A 331 28.75 12.43 7.40
CA ALA A 331 27.67 12.78 8.34
C ALA A 331 28.17 13.35 9.69
N LEU A 332 28.48 14.64 9.71
CA LEU A 332 28.45 15.48 10.92
C LEU A 332 27.04 16.08 11.08
N ASP A 333 26.00 15.26 11.28
CA ASP A 333 24.76 15.77 11.85
C ASP A 333 24.00 14.67 12.60
N ARG A 334 23.94 14.82 13.93
CA ARG A 334 23.37 13.85 14.86
C ARG A 334 21.94 14.26 15.19
N SER A 335 20.97 13.80 14.41
CA SER A 335 19.59 13.71 14.87
C SER A 335 18.77 12.78 13.98
N THR A 336 18.28 11.68 14.56
CA THR A 336 17.23 10.77 14.06
C THR A 336 17.55 9.84 12.87
N GLY A 337 17.99 8.62 13.19
CA GLY A 337 18.18 7.49 12.27
C GLY A 337 19.53 7.52 11.56
N SER A 338 20.37 6.50 11.78
CA SER A 338 21.64 6.34 11.08
C SER A 338 21.39 5.99 9.61
N ASN A 339 21.12 7.02 8.79
CA ASN A 339 21.11 6.85 7.35
C ASN A 339 22.56 6.58 6.91
N VAL A 340 22.76 5.50 6.17
CA VAL A 340 24.07 5.06 5.66
C VAL A 340 24.11 5.34 4.17
N MET A 341 25.19 5.92 3.65
CA MET A 341 25.36 6.13 2.22
C MET A 341 26.12 4.92 1.65
N VAL A 342 25.53 4.22 0.68
CA VAL A 342 26.14 3.06 0.03
C VAL A 342 25.91 3.17 -1.46
N GLU A 343 26.98 3.14 -2.25
CA GLU A 343 26.90 3.19 -3.73
C GLU A 343 26.06 4.39 -4.25
N GLY A 344 26.09 5.51 -3.52
CA GLY A 344 25.33 6.73 -3.83
C GLY A 344 23.85 6.72 -3.43
N ALA A 345 23.38 5.66 -2.77
CA ALA A 345 22.02 5.54 -2.27
C ALA A 345 21.94 5.74 -0.75
N VAL A 346 20.85 6.37 -0.28
CA VAL A 346 20.58 6.49 1.16
C VAL A 346 19.94 5.20 1.67
N VAL A 347 20.72 4.38 2.37
CA VAL A 347 20.22 3.17 3.02
C VAL A 347 19.55 3.52 4.35
N VAL A 348 18.30 3.06 4.48
CA VAL A 348 17.45 3.23 5.64
C VAL A 348 17.13 1.85 6.21
N GLU A 349 17.71 1.58 7.38
CA GLU A 349 17.41 0.39 8.16
C GLU A 349 16.09 0.58 8.94
N ALA A 350 15.16 -0.35 8.76
CA ALA A 350 13.88 -0.36 9.47
C ALA A 350 13.43 -1.78 9.81
N ASP A 351 12.51 -1.93 10.75
CA ASP A 351 11.80 -3.20 10.92
C ASP A 351 10.81 -3.35 9.75
N LEU A 352 11.13 -4.24 8.80
CA LEU A 352 10.37 -4.41 7.56
C LEU A 352 9.72 -5.79 7.45
N ALA A 353 9.99 -6.70 8.39
CA ALA A 353 9.65 -8.11 8.25
C ALA A 353 8.93 -8.68 9.47
N THR A 354 8.16 -9.73 9.25
CA THR A 354 7.52 -10.53 10.28
C THR A 354 7.63 -12.01 9.92
N ALA A 355 7.89 -12.86 10.90
CA ALA A 355 7.86 -14.32 10.70
C ALA A 355 6.41 -14.80 10.70
N VAL A 356 5.98 -15.41 9.60
CA VAL A 356 4.62 -15.91 9.40
C VAL A 356 4.64 -17.42 9.31
N ILE A 357 3.65 -18.07 9.92
CA ILE A 357 3.46 -19.51 9.80
C ILE A 357 2.69 -19.79 8.51
N GLN A 358 3.34 -20.45 7.56
CA GLN A 358 2.75 -20.81 6.27
C GLN A 358 2.52 -22.32 6.21
N LEU A 359 1.30 -22.71 5.85
CA LEU A 359 0.99 -24.09 5.47
C LEU A 359 1.39 -24.27 4.01
N THR A 360 2.46 -25.02 3.78
CA THR A 360 2.82 -25.44 2.42
C THR A 360 2.17 -26.78 2.17
N ALA A 361 1.18 -26.79 1.27
CA ALA A 361 0.66 -28.02 0.70
C ALA A 361 1.70 -28.53 -0.32
N SER A 362 2.16 -29.76 -0.16
CA SER A 362 2.93 -30.41 -1.22
C SER A 362 1.99 -30.68 -2.39
N LEU A 363 2.32 -30.17 -3.58
CA LEU A 363 1.55 -30.41 -4.81
C LEU A 363 1.59 -31.91 -5.20
N GLU A 364 2.63 -32.63 -4.80
CA GLU A 364 2.82 -34.06 -5.10
C GLU A 364 2.22 -34.98 -4.02
N ASP A 365 2.03 -34.50 -2.79
CA ASP A 365 1.50 -35.30 -1.67
C ASP A 365 0.62 -34.43 -0.74
N PRO A 366 -0.66 -34.21 -1.09
CA PRO A 366 -1.56 -33.29 -0.37
C PRO A 366 -1.74 -33.62 1.12
N GLY A 367 -1.49 -34.88 1.52
CA GLY A 367 -1.57 -35.34 2.91
C GLY A 367 -0.36 -34.96 3.79
N LYS A 368 0.74 -34.46 3.20
CA LYS A 368 1.94 -33.99 3.90
C LYS A 368 2.02 -32.47 3.93
N SER A 369 0.93 -31.81 4.31
CA SER A 369 0.96 -30.37 4.56
C SER A 369 1.96 -30.08 5.69
N ARG A 370 3.01 -29.32 5.40
CA ARG A 370 4.00 -28.93 6.41
C ARG A 370 3.79 -27.48 6.79
N THR A 371 3.71 -27.25 8.09
CA THR A 371 3.71 -25.92 8.67
C THR A 371 5.15 -25.43 8.74
N VAL A 372 5.50 -24.44 7.92
CA VAL A 372 6.85 -23.87 7.88
C VAL A 372 6.78 -22.42 8.33
N ARG A 373 7.68 -22.02 9.22
CA ARG A 373 7.84 -20.61 9.61
C ARG A 373 8.67 -19.92 8.52
N VAL A 374 8.06 -18.96 7.83
CA VAL A 374 8.66 -18.24 6.70
C VAL A 374 8.77 -16.77 7.06
N LEU A 375 9.91 -16.16 6.75
CA LEU A 375 10.11 -14.73 6.91
C LEU A 375 9.60 -14.00 5.67
N ARG A 376 8.75 -12.98 5.88
CA ARG A 376 8.20 -12.15 4.81
C ARG A 376 8.28 -10.70 5.20
N HIS A 377 8.35 -9.85 4.18
CA HIS A 377 8.11 -8.43 4.38
C HIS A 377 6.68 -8.22 4.92
N ASP A 378 6.57 -7.36 5.93
CA ASP A 378 5.30 -7.00 6.54
C ASP A 378 4.67 -5.83 5.76
N PRO A 379 3.46 -6.00 5.21
CA PRO A 379 2.82 -4.99 4.36
C PRO A 379 2.68 -3.62 5.02
N ASP A 380 2.32 -3.58 6.30
CA ASP A 380 2.03 -2.32 6.99
C ASP A 380 3.32 -1.62 7.40
N LYS A 381 4.34 -2.39 7.83
CA LYS A 381 5.66 -1.84 8.17
C LYS A 381 6.36 -1.27 6.94
N VAL A 382 6.36 -2.00 5.81
CA VAL A 382 6.95 -1.53 4.56
C VAL A 382 6.23 -0.28 4.05
N ALA A 383 4.90 -0.26 4.10
CA ALA A 383 4.13 0.91 3.69
C ALA A 383 4.44 2.16 4.54
N ALA A 384 4.57 1.99 5.87
CA ALA A 384 4.97 3.06 6.77
C ALA A 384 6.37 3.60 6.44
N ALA A 385 7.34 2.70 6.18
CA ALA A 385 8.69 3.07 5.82
C ALA A 385 8.74 3.87 4.50
N ILE A 386 8.07 3.39 3.44
CA ILE A 386 7.96 4.12 2.16
C ILE A 386 7.31 5.49 2.35
N THR A 387 6.19 5.55 3.08
CA THR A 387 5.46 6.80 3.31
C THR A 387 6.34 7.82 4.04
N SER A 388 7.17 7.36 4.98
CA SER A 388 8.12 8.22 5.68
C SER A 388 9.18 8.82 4.73
N ILE A 389 9.72 8.03 3.80
CA ILE A 389 10.71 8.48 2.81
C ILE A 389 10.09 9.49 1.84
N ILE A 390 8.87 9.22 1.37
CA ILE A 390 8.16 10.13 0.47
C ILE A 390 7.97 11.49 1.14
N ARG A 391 7.61 11.51 2.43
CA ARG A 391 7.43 12.73 3.23
C ARG A 391 8.73 13.48 3.54
N ARG A 392 9.87 12.81 3.73
CA ARG A 392 11.15 13.42 4.15
C ARG A 392 11.78 14.41 3.16
N GLY A 393 11.38 14.38 1.90
CA GLY A 393 11.93 15.28 0.87
C GLY A 393 10.85 16.06 0.17
N ARG A 394 9.87 16.55 0.93
CA ARG A 394 8.88 17.54 0.49
C ARG A 394 9.10 18.83 1.25
#